data_AF-A0AAC9M4V6-F1
#
_entry.id   AF-A0AAC9M4V6-F1
#
_cell.length_a   1.000
_cell.length_b   1.000
_cell.length_c   1.000
_cell.angle_alpha   90.00
_cell.angle_beta   90.00
_cell.angle_gamma   90.00
#
_symmetry.space_group_name_H-M   'P 1'
#
loop_
_entity.id
_entity.type
_entity.pdbx_description
1 polymer ?
#
loop_
_entity_poly.entity_id
_entity_poly.type
_entity_poly.pdbx_seq_one_letter_code
_entity_poly.pdbx_strand_id
1 'polypeptide(L)'
;MNRTQQIKEAHPWLSFEDIFKVLLYHHQGAIWIKNLERDYLERSMEAFSKIVKSKSRKDIEPFVKYVLEVYYNGVDQYGNQIEESSREDSFERRWNRARAILLKSK
;
A
#
# COMPACT_ATOMS: atom_id res chain seq x y z
N MET A 1 12.90 14.02 9.20
CA MET A 1 12.65 12.65 9.73
C MET A 1 12.19 11.75 8.58
N ASN A 2 12.69 10.52 8.48
CA ASN A 2 12.36 9.62 7.38
C ASN A 2 10.87 9.23 7.43
N ARG A 3 10.19 9.12 6.26
CA ARG A 3 8.76 8.75 6.15
C ARG A 3 8.43 7.47 6.91
N THR A 4 9.34 6.48 6.87
CA THR A 4 9.17 5.21 7.59
C THR A 4 9.11 5.42 9.11
N GLN A 5 9.97 6.29 9.66
CA GLN A 5 9.96 6.63 11.09
C GLN A 5 8.66 7.34 11.48
N GLN A 6 8.21 8.31 10.67
CA GLN A 6 6.96 9.03 10.93
C GLN A 6 5.73 8.10 10.90
N ILE A 7 5.69 7.14 9.98
CA ILE A 7 4.62 6.12 9.95
C ILE A 7 4.72 5.20 11.16
N LYS A 8 5.94 4.80 11.57
CA LYS A 8 6.16 3.96 12.74
C LYS A 8 5.68 4.62 14.03
N GLU A 9 5.88 5.93 14.18
CA GLU A 9 5.37 6.69 15.32
C GLU A 9 3.85 6.76 15.34
N ALA A 10 3.22 7.00 14.18
CA ALA A 10 1.75 7.02 14.06
C ALA A 10 1.11 5.63 14.24
N HIS A 11 1.84 4.58 13.84
CA HIS A 11 1.38 3.19 13.84
C HIS A 11 2.41 2.25 14.50
N PRO A 12 2.60 2.31 15.83
CA PRO A 12 3.62 1.52 16.52
C PRO A 12 3.48 0.00 16.36
N TRP A 13 2.27 -0.46 16.05
CA TRP A 13 1.93 -1.87 15.83
C TRP A 13 2.47 -2.43 14.50
N LEU A 14 2.83 -1.59 13.53
CA LEU A 14 3.43 -2.03 12.27
C LEU A 14 4.92 -2.28 12.44
N SER A 15 5.44 -3.38 11.88
CA SER A 15 6.89 -3.56 11.78
C SER A 15 7.49 -2.58 10.75
N PHE A 16 8.79 -2.31 10.85
CA PHE A 16 9.47 -1.51 9.82
C PHE A 16 9.38 -2.15 8.43
N GLU A 17 9.37 -3.48 8.38
CA GLU A 17 9.21 -4.25 7.15
C GLU A 17 7.84 -4.03 6.52
N ASP A 18 6.76 -4.09 7.30
CA ASP A 18 5.39 -3.87 6.80
C ASP A 18 5.22 -2.44 6.28
N ILE A 19 5.81 -1.46 6.96
CA ILE A 19 5.80 -0.06 6.51
C ILE A 19 6.53 0.07 5.18
N PHE A 20 7.70 -0.57 5.04
CA PHE A 20 8.45 -0.54 3.79
C PHE A 20 7.68 -1.18 2.65
N LYS A 21 7.07 -2.34 2.88
CA LYS A 21 6.18 -3.04 1.94
C LYS A 21 5.02 -2.15 1.48
N VAL A 22 4.34 -1.47 2.41
CA VAL A 22 3.24 -0.55 2.08
C VAL A 22 3.70 0.65 1.24
N LEU A 23 4.87 1.21 1.55
CA LEU A 23 5.45 2.32 0.77
C LEU A 23 5.88 1.88 -0.62
N LEU A 24 6.56 0.72 -0.73
CA LEU A 24 7.01 0.16 -2.00
C LEU A 24 5.83 -0.17 -2.91
N TYR A 25 4.77 -0.75 -2.34
CA TYR A 25 3.51 -0.97 -3.05
C TYR A 25 2.99 0.32 -3.68
N HIS A 26 2.97 1.43 -2.93
CA HIS A 26 2.52 2.73 -3.48
C HIS A 26 3.42 3.32 -4.54
N HIS A 27 4.71 3.20 -4.36
CA HIS A 27 5.69 3.60 -5.34
C HIS A 27 5.50 2.85 -6.68
N GLN A 28 5.34 1.52 -6.63
CA GLN A 28 5.13 0.69 -7.82
C GLN A 28 3.82 1.05 -8.54
N GLY A 29 2.72 1.24 -7.81
CA GLY A 29 1.45 1.68 -8.41
C GLY A 29 1.53 3.06 -9.05
N ALA A 30 2.24 3.99 -8.41
CA ALA A 30 2.46 5.32 -8.95
C ALA A 30 3.26 5.32 -10.26
N ILE A 31 4.27 4.45 -10.39
CA ILE A 31 5.03 4.32 -11.64
C ILE A 31 4.23 3.53 -12.68
N TRP A 32 3.80 2.31 -12.36
CA TRP A 32 3.30 1.38 -13.37
C TRP A 32 1.88 1.69 -13.85
N ILE A 33 1.03 2.25 -12.98
CA ILE A 33 -0.39 2.50 -13.31
C ILE A 33 -0.63 3.97 -13.63
N LYS A 34 0.09 4.87 -12.94
CA LYS A 34 -0.07 6.32 -13.13
C LYS A 34 1.02 6.93 -14.02
N ASN A 35 2.04 6.17 -14.40
CA ASN A 35 3.17 6.63 -15.22
C ASN A 35 3.77 7.94 -14.68
N LEU A 36 3.85 8.07 -13.35
CA LEU A 36 4.34 9.30 -12.73
C LEU A 36 5.87 9.40 -12.86
N GLU A 37 6.31 10.53 -13.42
CA GLU A 37 7.71 10.91 -13.45
C GLU A 37 8.19 11.42 -12.09
N ARG A 38 9.51 11.57 -11.93
CA ARG A 38 10.22 11.78 -10.65
C ARG A 38 9.56 12.79 -9.70
N ASP A 39 9.26 14.00 -10.16
CA ASP A 39 8.71 15.06 -9.29
C ASP A 39 7.26 14.76 -8.85
N TYR A 40 6.47 14.17 -9.74
CA TYR A 40 5.09 13.77 -9.44
C TYR A 40 5.04 12.52 -8.56
N LEU A 41 5.99 11.61 -8.74
CA LEU A 41 6.16 10.42 -7.92
C LEU A 41 6.47 10.80 -6.47
N GLU A 42 7.39 11.75 -6.24
CA GLU A 42 7.73 12.19 -4.89
C GLU A 42 6.52 12.84 -4.19
N ARG A 43 5.80 13.72 -4.90
CA ARG A 43 4.55 14.32 -4.38
C ARG A 43 3.49 13.25 -4.07
N SER A 44 3.39 12.23 -4.91
CA SER A 44 2.49 11.09 -4.69
C SER A 44 2.86 10.31 -3.44
N MET A 45 4.15 10.03 -3.22
CA MET A 45 4.66 9.36 -2.02
C MET A 45 4.41 10.19 -0.75
N GLU A 46 4.59 11.51 -0.82
CA GLU A 46 4.29 12.41 0.29
C GLU A 46 2.80 12.45 0.64
N ALA A 47 1.93 12.60 -0.35
CA ALA A 47 0.48 12.59 -0.16
C ALA A 47 0.03 11.27 0.46
N PHE A 48 0.53 10.15 -0.05
CA PHE A 48 0.25 8.83 0.49
C PHE A 48 0.70 8.68 1.95
N SER A 49 1.93 9.09 2.25
CA SER A 49 2.47 9.02 3.62
C SER A 49 1.65 9.88 4.59
N LYS A 50 1.17 11.06 4.16
CA LYS A 50 0.27 11.89 4.98
C LYS A 50 -1.04 11.18 5.28
N ILE A 51 -1.66 10.55 4.26
CA ILE A 51 -2.90 9.78 4.43
C ILE A 51 -2.70 8.64 5.42
N VAL A 52 -1.67 7.80 5.22
CA VAL A 52 -1.39 6.64 6.08
C VAL A 52 -1.21 7.07 7.54
N LYS A 53 -0.42 8.12 7.80
CA LYS A 53 -0.21 8.63 9.17
C LYS A 53 -1.47 9.20 9.80
N SER A 54 -2.33 9.85 9.02
CA SER A 54 -3.52 10.53 9.53
C SER A 54 -4.65 9.59 9.97
N LYS A 55 -4.68 8.37 9.44
CA LYS A 55 -5.75 7.41 9.73
C LYS A 55 -5.52 6.73 11.07
N SER A 56 -6.60 6.42 11.77
CA SER A 56 -6.53 5.61 12.98
C SER A 56 -6.21 4.15 12.64
N ARG A 57 -5.80 3.35 13.64
CA ARG A 57 -5.52 1.92 13.44
C ARG A 57 -6.69 1.18 12.79
N LYS A 58 -7.92 1.35 13.31
CA LYS A 58 -9.13 0.68 12.77
C LYS A 58 -9.36 0.97 11.29
N ASP A 59 -8.92 2.15 10.82
CA ASP A 59 -9.19 2.61 9.46
C ASP A 59 -8.08 2.20 8.49
N ILE A 60 -6.83 2.16 8.96
CA ILE A 60 -5.68 1.78 8.12
C ILE A 60 -5.43 0.27 8.11
N GLU A 61 -5.77 -0.46 9.18
CA GLU A 61 -5.48 -1.89 9.32
C GLU A 61 -6.06 -2.74 8.17
N PRO A 62 -7.31 -2.53 7.69
CA PRO A 62 -7.84 -3.25 6.54
C PRO A 62 -7.02 -3.03 5.26
N PHE A 63 -6.51 -1.82 5.05
CA PHE A 63 -5.66 -1.50 3.91
C PHE A 63 -4.31 -2.23 4.03
N VAL A 64 -3.65 -2.15 5.20
CA VAL A 64 -2.36 -2.82 5.41
C VAL A 64 -2.49 -4.33 5.22
N LYS A 65 -3.49 -4.97 5.84
CA LYS A 65 -3.73 -6.41 5.69
C LYS A 65 -3.90 -6.80 4.23
N TYR A 66 -4.70 -6.03 3.48
CA TYR A 66 -4.89 -6.29 2.05
C TYR A 66 -3.57 -6.22 1.28
N VAL A 67 -2.70 -5.23 1.54
CA VAL A 67 -1.40 -5.12 0.87
C VAL A 67 -0.50 -6.29 1.25
N LEU A 68 -0.39 -6.63 2.53
CA LEU A 68 0.52 -7.70 2.97
C LEU A 68 0.06 -9.09 2.49
N GLU A 69 -1.23 -9.40 2.60
CA GLU A 69 -1.76 -10.72 2.26
C GLU A 69 -1.96 -10.89 0.74
N VAL A 70 -2.57 -9.91 0.07
CA VAL A 70 -2.98 -10.07 -1.34
C VAL A 70 -1.88 -9.68 -2.32
N TYR A 71 -1.03 -8.71 -1.95
CA TYR A 71 0.08 -8.31 -2.81
C TYR A 71 1.36 -9.09 -2.52
N TYR A 72 1.81 -9.15 -1.25
CA TYR A 72 3.10 -9.77 -0.91
C TYR A 72 3.04 -11.29 -0.70
N ASN A 73 1.99 -11.82 -0.07
CA ASN A 73 1.86 -13.27 0.10
C ASN A 73 1.27 -13.95 -1.13
N GLY A 74 0.76 -13.17 -2.09
CA GLY A 74 0.19 -13.68 -3.33
C GLY A 74 -0.89 -14.72 -3.04
N VAL A 75 -1.72 -14.50 -2.02
CA VAL A 75 -2.87 -15.34 -1.72
C VAL A 75 -4.15 -14.54 -1.94
N ASP A 76 -5.14 -15.17 -2.55
CA ASP A 76 -6.46 -14.57 -2.70
C ASP A 76 -7.23 -14.55 -1.35
N GLN A 77 -8.45 -13.99 -1.37
CA GLN A 77 -9.31 -13.92 -0.18
C GLN A 77 -9.75 -15.30 0.37
N TYR A 78 -9.41 -16.40 -0.32
CA TYR A 78 -9.68 -17.79 0.07
C TYR A 78 -8.40 -18.55 0.46
N GLY A 79 -7.24 -17.89 0.45
CA GLY A 79 -5.95 -18.50 0.79
C GLY A 79 -5.26 -19.24 -0.36
N ASN A 80 -5.74 -19.10 -1.61
CA ASN A 80 -5.13 -19.75 -2.77
C ASN A 80 -3.98 -18.92 -3.34
N GLN A 81 -2.90 -19.58 -3.78
CA GLN A 81 -1.76 -18.93 -4.42
C GLN A 81 -2.17 -18.27 -5.76
N ILE A 82 -1.90 -16.98 -5.91
CA ILE A 82 -2.12 -16.20 -7.13
C ILE A 82 -1.01 -16.53 -8.14
N GLU A 83 -1.39 -17.13 -9.27
CA GLU A 83 -0.48 -17.49 -10.36
C GLU A 83 0.31 -16.28 -10.89
N GLU A 84 1.59 -16.50 -11.18
CA GLU A 84 2.54 -15.46 -11.60
C GLU A 84 2.17 -14.78 -12.93
N SER A 85 1.59 -15.54 -13.87
CA SER A 85 1.08 -15.07 -15.17
C SER A 85 -0.08 -14.08 -15.05
N SER A 86 -0.78 -14.06 -13.92
CA SER A 86 -1.87 -13.12 -13.65
C SER A 86 -1.41 -11.82 -13.01
N ARG A 87 -0.11 -11.66 -12.70
CA ARG A 87 0.37 -10.60 -11.79
C ARG A 87 0.29 -9.17 -12.32
N GLU A 88 0.41 -8.93 -13.62
CA GLU A 88 0.37 -7.56 -14.18
C GLU A 88 -1.06 -7.00 -14.26
N ASP A 89 -1.99 -7.67 -14.96
CA ASP A 89 -3.42 -7.30 -14.98
C ASP A 89 -4.05 -7.37 -13.58
N SER A 90 -3.59 -8.29 -12.71
CA SER A 90 -4.01 -8.31 -11.31
C SER A 90 -3.37 -7.22 -10.47
N PHE A 91 -2.23 -6.64 -10.85
CA PHE A 91 -1.61 -5.59 -10.06
C PHE A 91 -2.45 -4.33 -10.10
N GLU A 92 -2.89 -3.87 -11.28
CA GLU A 92 -3.77 -2.69 -11.36
C GLU A 92 -5.08 -2.90 -10.59
N ARG A 93 -5.69 -4.09 -10.70
CA ARG A 93 -6.90 -4.42 -9.93
C ARG A 93 -6.66 -4.40 -8.42
N ARG A 94 -5.57 -5.03 -7.95
CA ARG A 94 -5.19 -5.05 -6.53
C ARG A 94 -4.87 -3.63 -6.04
N TRP A 95 -4.12 -2.87 -6.82
CA TRP A 95 -3.80 -1.46 -6.60
C TRP A 95 -5.04 -0.60 -6.39
N ASN A 96 -5.96 -0.64 -7.34
CA ASN A 96 -7.20 0.12 -7.28
C ASN A 96 -8.07 -0.34 -6.10
N ARG A 97 -8.13 -1.64 -5.80
CA ARG A 97 -8.88 -2.17 -4.66
C ARG A 97 -8.27 -1.73 -3.32
N ALA A 98 -6.95 -1.79 -3.15
CA ALA A 98 -6.28 -1.31 -1.95
C ALA A 98 -6.51 0.19 -1.73
N ARG A 99 -6.43 1.01 -2.80
CA ARG A 99 -6.76 2.45 -2.73
C ARG A 99 -8.22 2.67 -2.34
N ALA A 100 -9.15 1.88 -2.85
CA ALA A 100 -10.55 1.98 -2.46
C ALA A 100 -10.75 1.64 -0.98
N ILE A 101 -10.06 0.63 -0.45
CA ILE A 101 -10.09 0.30 0.99
C ILE A 101 -9.53 1.47 1.80
N LEU A 102 -8.36 1.98 1.43
CA LEU A 102 -7.71 3.11 2.10
C LEU A 102 -8.61 4.35 2.16
N LEU A 103 -9.29 4.67 1.06
CA LEU A 103 -10.14 5.86 0.96
C LEU A 103 -11.52 5.70 1.61
N LYS A 104 -12.02 4.46 1.75
CA LYS A 104 -13.33 4.19 2.38
C LYS A 104 -13.30 4.26 3.90
N SER A 105 -12.20 3.89 4.54
CA SER A 105 -12.09 3.92 5.99
C SER A 105 -12.05 5.38 6.49
N LYS A 106 -13.12 5.83 7.17
CA LYS A 106 -13.28 7.20 7.70
C LYS A 106 -13.05 7.26 9.20
#